data_AF-A0A3C0W0W7-F1
#
_entry.id   AF-A0A3C0W0W7-F1
#
_cell.length_a   1.000
_cell.length_b   1.000
_cell.length_c   1.000
_cell.angle_alpha   90.00
_cell.angle_beta   90.00
_cell.angle_gamma   90.00
#
_symmetry.space_group_name_H-M   'P 1'
#
loop_
_entity.id
_entity.type
_entity.pdbx_description
1 polymer ?
#
loop_
_entity_poly.entity_id
_entity_poly.type
_entity_poly.pdbx_seq_one_letter_code
_entity_poly.pdbx_strand_id
1 'polypeptide(L)'
;MIKVFGDRPEGELSQLWRPFLEAVKQSDIAIEINTGGIHKPCGEMYPEPALLEMAGGMGVGLTFGSDAHKSARVGENFDAAVELAKRSGFTKYRRFAGGQYESVPF
;
A
#
# COMPACT_ATOMS: atom_id res chain seq x y z
N MET A 1 1.42 -17.66 2.81
CA MET A 1 1.18 -16.65 1.75
C MET A 1 0.13 -17.23 0.81
N ILE A 2 -1.09 -16.69 0.79
CA ILE A 2 -2.19 -17.22 -0.04
C ILE A 2 -2.30 -16.38 -1.32
N LYS A 3 -2.50 -15.06 -1.16
CA LYS A 3 -2.55 -14.08 -2.27
C LYS A 3 -1.35 -14.16 -3.23
N VAL A 4 -0.14 -14.39 -2.74
CA VAL A 4 1.07 -14.48 -3.59
C VAL A 4 0.91 -15.49 -4.72
N PHE A 5 0.18 -16.59 -4.49
CA PHE A 5 -0.07 -17.65 -5.47
C PHE A 5 -1.33 -17.42 -6.31
N GLY A 6 -2.00 -16.27 -6.16
CA GLY A 6 -3.22 -15.92 -6.89
C GLY A 6 -4.51 -16.30 -6.17
N ASP A 7 -4.42 -17.07 -5.09
CA ASP A 7 -5.58 -17.48 -4.30
C ASP A 7 -6.16 -16.28 -3.52
N ARG A 8 -7.48 -16.11 -3.58
CA ARG A 8 -8.19 -15.07 -2.85
C ARG A 8 -9.34 -15.69 -2.04
N PRO A 9 -9.58 -15.21 -0.81
CA PRO A 9 -10.78 -15.61 -0.09
C PRO A 9 -12.02 -15.13 -0.84
N GLU A 10 -13.07 -15.93 -0.81
CA GLU A 10 -14.37 -15.57 -1.37
C GLU A 10 -15.11 -14.61 -0.42
N GLY A 11 -15.84 -13.64 -0.99
CA GLY A 11 -16.72 -12.74 -0.26
C GLY A 11 -16.18 -11.33 -0.01
N GLU A 12 -16.99 -10.53 0.66
CA GLU A 12 -16.71 -9.12 0.96
C GLU A 12 -15.75 -8.98 2.14
N LEU A 13 -14.51 -8.54 1.86
CA LEU A 13 -13.47 -8.35 2.86
C LEU A 13 -13.52 -6.96 3.52
N SER A 14 -14.34 -6.06 2.99
CA SER A 14 -14.49 -4.68 3.49
C SER A 14 -14.78 -4.60 4.99
N GLN A 15 -15.56 -5.56 5.52
CA GLN A 15 -15.88 -5.67 6.95
C GLN A 15 -14.68 -6.06 7.82
N LEU A 16 -13.68 -6.74 7.26
CA LEU A 16 -12.43 -7.08 7.95
C LEU A 16 -11.42 -5.93 7.87
N TRP A 17 -11.38 -5.22 6.74
CA TRP A 17 -10.43 -4.12 6.54
C TRP A 17 -10.77 -2.88 7.32
N ARG A 18 -12.06 -2.53 7.45
CA ARG A 18 -12.47 -1.33 8.17
C ARG A 18 -11.93 -1.25 9.60
N PRO A 19 -12.14 -2.23 10.49
CA PRO A 19 -11.60 -2.16 11.86
C PRO A 19 -10.06 -2.16 11.89
N PHE A 20 -9.41 -2.86 10.94
CA PHE A 20 -7.96 -2.80 10.79
C PHE A 20 -7.47 -1.38 10.43
N LEU A 21 -8.06 -0.75 9.42
CA LEU A 21 -7.70 0.60 8.97
C LEU A 21 -8.04 1.67 10.01
N GLU A 22 -9.10 1.48 10.80
CA GLU A 22 -9.41 2.33 11.96
C GLU A 22 -8.28 2.28 12.99
N ALA A 23 -7.81 1.09 13.35
CA ALA A 23 -6.69 0.92 14.28
C ALA A 23 -5.37 1.50 13.73
N VAL A 24 -5.08 1.28 12.44
CA VAL A 24 -3.91 1.85 11.76
C VAL A 24 -3.94 3.38 11.80
N LYS A 25 -5.10 3.98 11.50
CA LYS A 25 -5.29 5.44 11.54
C LYS A 25 -5.12 5.98 12.97
N GLN A 26 -5.75 5.35 13.96
CA GLN A 26 -5.66 5.76 15.36
C GLN A 26 -4.23 5.68 15.90
N SER A 27 -3.46 4.71 15.42
CA SER A 27 -2.06 4.51 15.80
C SER A 27 -1.08 5.36 14.98
N ASP A 28 -1.59 6.20 14.07
CA ASP A 28 -0.80 7.05 13.19
C ASP A 28 0.25 6.28 12.35
N ILE A 29 -0.13 5.09 11.88
CA ILE A 29 0.72 4.20 11.08
C ILE A 29 0.48 4.45 9.57
N ALA A 30 1.53 4.26 8.79
CA ALA A 30 1.44 4.23 7.33
C ALA A 30 1.26 2.80 6.81
N ILE A 31 0.37 2.61 5.84
CA ILE A 31 0.36 1.40 5.01
C ILE A 31 1.36 1.56 3.86
N GLU A 32 1.96 0.46 3.40
CA GLU A 32 2.90 0.46 2.29
C GLU A 32 2.20 0.03 0.99
N ILE A 33 2.37 0.79 -0.09
CA ILE A 33 2.24 0.24 -1.44
C ILE A 33 3.55 -0.45 -1.80
N ASN A 34 3.49 -1.78 -1.89
CA ASN A 34 4.62 -2.63 -2.22
C ASN A 34 4.54 -3.08 -3.68
N THR A 35 5.52 -2.67 -4.49
CA THR A 35 5.53 -2.98 -5.93
C THR A 35 6.00 -4.40 -6.25
N GLY A 36 6.60 -5.11 -5.29
CA GLY A 36 7.13 -6.47 -5.45
C GLY A 36 6.06 -7.51 -5.84
N GLY A 37 4.80 -7.26 -5.51
CA GLY A 37 3.67 -8.14 -5.82
C GLY A 37 3.40 -8.32 -7.32
N ILE A 38 3.77 -7.34 -8.16
CA ILE A 38 3.63 -7.43 -9.63
C ILE A 38 4.40 -8.63 -10.20
N HIS A 39 5.50 -9.01 -9.56
CA HIS A 39 6.37 -10.08 -10.02
C HIS A 39 6.01 -11.45 -9.44
N LYS A 40 4.89 -11.53 -8.72
CA LYS A 40 4.33 -12.75 -8.15
C LYS A 40 3.14 -13.22 -9.00
N PRO A 41 2.70 -14.48 -8.88
CA PRO A 41 1.52 -14.98 -9.59
C PRO A 41 0.25 -14.10 -9.47
N CYS A 42 0.06 -13.34 -8.39
CA CYS A 42 -1.06 -12.40 -8.30
C CYS A 42 -1.02 -11.21 -9.27
N GLY A 43 0.15 -10.86 -9.82
CA GLY A 43 0.29 -9.84 -10.86
C GLY A 43 -0.08 -8.41 -10.45
N GLU A 44 -0.20 -8.13 -9.15
CA GLU A 44 -0.62 -6.83 -8.63
C GLU A 44 0.22 -6.39 -7.43
N MET A 45 0.29 -5.08 -7.21
CA MET A 45 0.93 -4.51 -6.01
C MET A 45 0.18 -4.93 -4.74
N TYR A 46 0.87 -4.83 -3.60
CA TYR A 46 0.22 -4.98 -2.29
C TYR A 46 0.01 -3.61 -1.64
N PRO A 47 -1.04 -3.44 -0.82
CA PRO A 47 -2.24 -4.27 -0.76
C PRO A 47 -3.09 -4.14 -2.04
N GLU A 48 -4.22 -4.86 -2.13
CA GLU A 48 -5.10 -4.74 -3.29
C GLU A 48 -5.76 -3.35 -3.40
N PRO A 49 -6.12 -2.90 -4.61
CA PRO A 49 -6.66 -1.56 -4.84
C PRO A 49 -7.86 -1.19 -3.97
N ALA A 50 -8.80 -2.12 -3.73
CA ALA A 50 -10.00 -1.85 -2.92
C ALA A 50 -9.66 -1.49 -1.46
N LEU A 51 -8.63 -2.13 -0.88
CA LEU A 51 -8.15 -1.77 0.47
C LEU A 51 -7.49 -0.39 0.45
N LEU A 52 -6.71 -0.08 -0.59
CA LEU A 52 -6.07 1.22 -0.75
C LEU A 52 -7.09 2.35 -0.88
N GLU A 53 -8.16 2.15 -1.65
CA GLU A 53 -9.25 3.11 -1.82
C GLU A 53 -9.95 3.39 -0.48
N MET A 54 -10.24 2.35 0.31
CA MET A 54 -10.79 2.52 1.65
C MET A 54 -9.82 3.28 2.57
N ALA A 55 -8.54 2.92 2.54
CA ALA A 55 -7.52 3.56 3.36
C ALA A 55 -7.32 5.04 3.01
N GLY A 56 -7.29 5.37 1.71
CA GLY A 56 -7.20 6.73 1.21
C GLY A 56 -8.41 7.57 1.60
N GLY A 57 -9.63 7.03 1.42
CA GLY A 57 -10.87 7.69 1.86
C GLY A 57 -10.94 7.90 3.38
N MET A 58 -10.30 7.04 4.17
CA MET A 58 -10.17 7.19 5.62
C MET A 58 -9.04 8.14 6.05
N GLY A 59 -8.16 8.57 5.13
CA GLY A 59 -7.01 9.41 5.45
C GLY A 59 -5.91 8.69 6.23
N VAL A 60 -5.73 7.39 5.98
CA VAL A 60 -4.61 6.59 6.53
C VAL A 60 -3.28 7.10 5.94
N GLY A 61 -2.17 6.94 6.68
CA GLY A 61 -0.84 7.27 6.16
C GLY A 61 -0.40 6.30 5.06
N LEU A 62 0.42 6.76 4.11
CA LEU A 62 0.93 5.94 3.01
C LEU A 62 2.45 6.03 2.90
N THR A 63 3.12 4.93 2.58
CA THR A 63 4.52 4.87 2.15
C THR A 63 4.69 3.93 0.96
N PHE A 64 5.89 3.87 0.37
CA PHE A 64 6.20 3.04 -0.80
C PHE A 64 7.41 2.15 -0.55
N GLY A 65 7.37 0.93 -1.08
CA GLY A 65 8.46 -0.03 -1.05
C GLY A 65 8.53 -0.87 -2.31
N SER A 66 9.74 -1.15 -2.82
CA SER A 66 9.90 -2.03 -4.00
C SER A 66 10.20 -3.48 -3.63
N ASP A 67 10.50 -3.76 -2.36
CA ASP A 67 10.95 -5.07 -1.86
C ASP A 67 12.09 -5.68 -2.71
N ALA A 68 13.00 -4.80 -3.14
CA ALA A 68 14.04 -5.16 -4.08
C ALA A 68 15.15 -5.97 -3.40
N HIS A 69 15.27 -7.23 -3.81
CA HIS A 69 16.37 -8.12 -3.41
C HIS A 69 17.56 -8.07 -4.38
N LYS A 70 17.50 -7.18 -5.39
CA LYS A 70 18.57 -6.87 -6.34
C LYS A 70 18.62 -5.36 -6.56
N SER A 71 19.81 -4.78 -6.60
CA SER A 71 20.00 -3.32 -6.75
C SER A 71 19.29 -2.73 -7.97
N ALA A 72 19.29 -3.44 -9.09
CA ALA A 72 18.64 -3.01 -10.33
C ALA A 72 17.11 -2.86 -10.24
N ARG A 73 16.48 -3.35 -9.16
CA ARG A 73 15.02 -3.33 -8.96
C ARG A 73 14.57 -2.32 -7.91
N VAL A 74 15.50 -1.54 -7.35
CA VAL A 74 15.17 -0.48 -6.40
C VAL A 74 14.31 0.57 -7.10
N GLY A 75 13.14 0.85 -6.53
CA GLY A 75 12.19 1.82 -7.11
C GLY A 75 11.43 1.31 -8.34
N GLU A 76 11.57 0.03 -8.70
CA GLU A 76 10.85 -0.54 -9.84
C GLU A 76 9.33 -0.36 -9.67
N ASN A 77 8.68 0.14 -10.73
CA ASN A 77 7.24 0.45 -10.78
C ASN A 77 6.75 1.55 -9.83
N PHE A 78 7.61 2.43 -9.32
CA PHE A 78 7.18 3.52 -8.43
C PHE A 78 6.23 4.52 -9.09
N ASP A 79 6.40 4.86 -10.37
CA ASP A 79 5.48 5.74 -11.08
C ASP A 79 4.06 5.18 -11.09
N ALA A 80 3.91 3.87 -11.38
CA ALA A 80 2.63 3.19 -11.32
C ALA A 80 2.06 3.12 -9.90
N ALA A 81 2.91 3.02 -8.87
CA ALA A 81 2.52 3.03 -7.47
C ALA A 81 1.99 4.41 -7.02
N VAL A 82 2.63 5.49 -7.50
CA VAL A 82 2.17 6.86 -7.27
C VAL A 82 0.81 7.09 -7.92
N GLU A 83 0.63 6.65 -9.17
CA GLU A 83 -0.68 6.75 -9.84
C GLU A 83 -1.76 5.90 -9.17
N LEU A 84 -1.39 4.74 -8.60
CA LEU A 84 -2.28 3.96 -7.74
C LEU A 84 -2.66 4.69 -6.46
N ALA A 85 -1.70 5.31 -5.78
CA ALA A 85 -1.97 6.09 -4.58
C ALA A 85 -2.94 7.25 -4.86
N LYS A 86 -2.68 8.04 -5.90
CA LYS A 86 -3.53 9.19 -6.28
C LYS A 86 -4.97 8.75 -6.57
N ARG A 87 -5.17 7.71 -7.40
CA ARG A 87 -6.53 7.24 -7.73
C ARG A 87 -7.25 6.63 -6.52
N SER A 88 -6.52 6.06 -5.57
CA SER A 88 -7.07 5.54 -4.32
C SER A 88 -7.40 6.63 -3.29
N GLY A 89 -7.24 7.91 -3.62
CA GLY A 89 -7.66 9.04 -2.79
C GLY A 89 -6.59 9.60 -1.86
N PHE A 90 -5.34 9.13 -1.97
CA PHE A 90 -4.22 9.74 -1.24
C PHE A 90 -3.81 11.06 -1.91
N THR A 91 -3.49 12.07 -1.10
CA THR A 91 -2.99 13.38 -1.56
C THR A 91 -1.54 13.66 -1.17
N LYS A 92 -0.99 12.82 -0.30
CA LYS A 92 0.35 12.90 0.25
C LYS A 92 0.82 11.52 0.69
N TYR A 93 2.13 11.34 0.80
CA TYR A 93 2.77 10.14 1.34
C TYR A 93 3.73 10.52 2.46
N ARG A 94 4.21 9.53 3.21
CA ARG A 94 5.12 9.71 4.34
C ARG A 94 6.52 9.26 3.95
N ARG A 95 7.52 10.06 4.32
CA ARG A 95 8.92 9.68 4.30
C ARG A 95 9.39 9.54 5.74
N PHE A 96 10.08 8.45 6.03
CA PHE A 96 10.56 8.15 7.38
C PHE A 96 12.07 8.36 7.47
N ALA A 97 12.51 9.06 8.50
CA ALA A 97 13.92 9.27 8.83
C ALA A 97 14.08 9.39 10.35
N GLY A 98 15.05 8.66 10.93
CA GLY A 98 15.31 8.72 12.37
C GLY A 98 14.13 8.33 13.26
N GLY A 99 13.25 7.43 12.80
CA GLY A 99 12.03 7.04 13.53
C GLY A 99 10.90 8.08 13.52
N GLN A 100 11.09 9.19 12.81
CA GLN A 100 10.06 10.21 12.57
C GLN A 100 9.60 10.15 11.11
N TYR A 101 8.45 10.75 10.81
CA TYR A 101 8.01 10.92 9.43
C TYR A 101 7.70 12.38 9.10
N GLU A 102 7.89 12.73 7.85
CA GLU A 102 7.32 13.94 7.23
C GLU A 102 6.25 13.54 6.21
N SER A 103 5.25 14.40 6.01
CA SER A 103 4.27 14.23 4.94
C SER A 103 4.67 15.04 3.71
N VAL A 104 4.76 14.37 2.56
CA VAL A 104 5.15 14.96 1.27
C VAL A 104 3.95 14.92 0.32
N PRO A 105 3.52 16.05 -0.25
CA PRO A 105 2.46 16.06 -1.26
C PRO A 105 2.91 15.36 -2.54
N PHE A 106 1.95 14.88 -3.33
CA PHE A 106 2.23 14.34 -4.67
C PHE A 106 2.67 15.40 -5.68
#